data_AF-A0A0J8VDD6-F1
#
_entry.id   AF-A0A0J8VDD6-F1
#
_cell.length_a   1.000
_cell.length_b   1.000
_cell.length_c   1.000
_cell.angle_alpha   90.00
_cell.angle_beta   90.00
_cell.angle_gamma   90.00
#
_symmetry.space_group_name_H-M   'P 1'
#
loop_
_entity.id
_entity.type
_entity.pdbx_description
1 polymer ?
#
loop_
_entity_poly.entity_id
_entity_poly.type
_entity_poly.pdbx_seq_one_letter_code
_entity_poly.pdbx_strand_id
1 'polypeptide(L)' 'MNRKKKVNQILKKRMKKTNSKLHKSNKPRYISKAERAKMEQEEALAAQNEAQTDAVVTEELDSEPKAAAE' A
#
# COMPACT_ATOMS: atom_id res chain seq x y z
N MET A 1 19.62 -42.46 1.18
CA MET A 1 19.11 -41.29 1.94
C MET A 1 17.69 -41.61 2.42
N ASN A 2 17.46 -41.70 3.73
CA ASN A 2 16.14 -42.05 4.25
C ASN A 2 15.06 -41.12 3.69
N ARG A 3 13.85 -41.65 3.45
CA ARG A 3 12.71 -40.92 2.85
C ARG A 3 12.50 -39.54 3.50
N LYS A 4 12.61 -39.47 4.83
CA LYS A 4 12.54 -38.23 5.63
C LYS A 4 13.58 -37.18 5.21
N LYS A 5 14.84 -37.58 5.00
CA LYS A 5 15.91 -36.68 4.55
C LYS A 5 15.64 -36.17 3.13
N LYS A 6 15.14 -37.02 2.23
CA LYS A 6 14.82 -36.64 0.83
C LYS A 6 13.68 -35.62 0.76
N VAL A 7 12.60 -35.83 1.52
CA VAL A 7 11.48 -34.89 1.59
C VAL A 7 11.95 -33.53 2.11
N ASN A 8 12.73 -33.50 3.20
CA ASN A 8 13.24 -32.25 3.77
C ASN A 8 14.15 -31.49 2.80
N GLN A 9 14.99 -32.20 2.03
CA GLN A 9 15.81 -31.55 1.01
C GLN A 9 14.97 -30.94 -0.12
N ILE A 10 13.93 -31.64 -0.58
CA ILE A 10 13.02 -31.13 -1.62
C ILE A 10 12.29 -29.88 -1.13
N LEU A 11 11.75 -29.91 0.10
CA LEU A 11 11.06 -28.76 0.70
C LEU A 11 12.00 -27.56 0.84
N LYS A 12 13.20 -27.75 1.38
CA LYS A 12 14.21 -26.67 1.48
C LYS A 12 14.59 -26.12 0.10
N LYS A 13 14.73 -26.97 -0.92
CA LYS A 13 15.04 -26.55 -2.29
C LYS A 13 13.90 -25.72 -2.90
N ARG A 14 12.64 -26.09 -2.63
CA ARG A 14 11.46 -25.33 -3.08
C ARG A 14 11.37 -23.98 -2.38
N MET A 15 11.50 -23.94 -1.06
CA MET A 15 11.51 -22.69 -0.27
C MET A 15 12.62 -21.72 -0.72
N LYS A 16 13.83 -22.23 -0.99
CA LYS A 16 14.92 -21.39 -1.51
C LYS A 16 14.59 -20.82 -2.89
N LYS A 17 13.97 -21.61 -3.77
CA LYS A 17 13.57 -21.17 -5.12
C LYS A 17 12.43 -20.14 -5.10
N THR A 18 11.51 -20.20 -4.13
CA THR A 18 10.45 -19.21 -3.99
C THR A 18 11.02 -17.92 -3.40
N ASN A 19 11.85 -18.02 -2.36
CA ASN A 19 12.45 -16.85 -1.72
C ASN A 19 13.41 -16.12 -2.66
N SER A 20 14.18 -16.84 -3.49
CA SER A 20 15.05 -16.22 -4.49
C SER A 20 14.29 -15.44 -5.57
N LYS A 21 13.00 -15.75 -5.77
CA LYS A 21 12.13 -15.04 -6.73
C LYS A 21 11.37 -13.88 -6.08
N LEU A 22 11.31 -13.83 -4.76
CA LEU A 22 10.61 -12.80 -3.99
C LEU A 22 11.51 -11.60 -3.64
N HIS A 23 12.72 -11.53 -4.19
CA HIS A 23 13.61 -10.39 -3.97
C HIS A 23 13.08 -9.14 -4.69
N LYS A 24 12.33 -8.32 -3.96
CA LYS A 24 12.16 -6.89 -4.28
C LYS A 24 13.46 -6.17 -3.93
N SER A 25 14.01 -5.41 -4.87
CA SER A 25 15.12 -4.50 -4.56
C SER A 25 14.60 -3.40 -3.62
N ASN A 26 15.31 -3.11 -2.53
CA ASN A 26 15.00 -1.96 -1.65
C ASN A 26 15.20 -0.59 -2.32
N LYS A 27 15.57 -0.56 -3.60
CA LYS A 27 15.73 0.66 -4.39
C LYS A 27 14.41 0.94 -5.09
N PRO A 28 13.87 2.17 -5.03
CA PRO A 28 12.75 2.54 -5.87
C PRO A 28 13.15 2.33 -7.34
N ARG A 29 12.22 1.81 -8.14
CA ARG A 29 12.42 1.68 -9.59
C ARG A 29 12.79 3.06 -10.13
N TYR A 30 13.85 3.16 -10.95
CA TYR A 30 14.13 4.43 -11.61
C TYR A 30 12.98 4.71 -12.59
N ILE A 31 12.40 5.89 -12.44
CA ILE A 31 11.30 6.39 -13.23
C ILE A 31 11.85 7.62 -13.96
N SER A 32 11.50 7.78 -15.24
CA SER A 32 11.99 8.91 -16.04
C SER A 32 11.56 10.26 -15.44
N LYS A 33 12.29 11.35 -15.72
CA LYS A 33 11.96 12.69 -15.19
C LYS A 33 10.51 13.09 -15.52
N ALA A 34 10.02 12.72 -16.70
CA ALA A 34 8.66 12.99 -17.13
C ALA A 34 7.62 12.19 -16.34
N GLU A 35 7.85 10.89 -16.11
CA GLU A 35 6.96 10.05 -15.30
C GLU A 35 6.97 10.46 -13.82
N ARG A 36 8.10 10.93 -13.29
CA ARG A 36 8.19 11.42 -11.91
C ARG A 36 7.37 12.69 -11.70
N ALA A 37 7.42 13.63 -12.64
CA ALA A 37 6.59 14.84 -12.60
C ALA A 37 5.09 14.52 -12.71
N LYS A 38 4.71 13.51 -13.52
CA LYS A 38 3.31 13.06 -13.61
C LYS A 38 2.82 12.45 -12.31
N MET A 39 3.60 11.57 -11.67
CA MET A 39 3.20 11.01 -10.36
C MET A 39 3.13 12.08 -9.27
N GLU A 40 4.04 13.05 -9.24
CA GLU A 40 4.00 14.13 -8.24
C GLU A 40 2.76 15.03 -8.44
N GLN A 41 2.33 15.27 -9.68
CA GLN A 41 1.07 15.95 -9.97
C GLN A 41 -0.15 15.13 -9.56
N GLU A 42 -0.16 13.83 -9.85
CA GLU A 42 -1.24 12.91 -9.45
C GLU A 42 -1.33 12.77 -7.93
N GLU A 43 -0.20 12.67 -7.23
CA GLU A 43 -0.12 12.65 -5.76
C GLU A 43 -0.59 13.99 -5.16
N ALA A 44 -0.23 15.13 -5.75
CA ALA A 44 -0.71 16.43 -5.31
C ALA A 44 -2.23 16.61 -5.49
N LEU A 45 -2.79 16.09 -6.58
CA LEU A 45 -4.24 16.08 -6.81
C LEU A 45 -4.97 15.12 -5.86
N ALA A 46 -4.40 13.95 -5.59
CA ALA A 46 -4.95 13.00 -4.62
C ALA A 46 -4.97 13.58 -3.20
N ALA A 47 -3.87 14.23 -2.78
CA ALA A 47 -3.81 14.89 -1.47
C ALA A 47 -4.80 16.07 -1.34
N GLN A 48 -5.06 16.81 -2.43
CA GLN A 48 -6.09 17.87 -2.44
C GLN A 48 -7.50 17.29 -2.34
N ASN A 49 -7.76 16.16 -3.01
CA ASN A 49 -9.04 15.47 -2.93
C ASN A 49 -9.26 14.88 -1.52
N GLU A 50 -8.23 14.30 -0.89
CA GLU A 50 -8.32 13.79 0.48
C GLU A 50 -8.57 14.91 1.50
N ALA A 51 -7.91 16.06 1.35
CA ALA A 51 -8.15 17.24 2.19
C ALA A 51 -9.55 17.85 2.00
N GLN A 52 -10.11 17.78 0.78
CA GLN A 52 -11.50 18.20 0.53
C GLN A 52 -12.51 17.21 1.12
N THR A 53 -12.22 15.90 1.10
CA THR A 53 -13.12 14.91 1.71
C THR A 53 -13.15 15.02 3.24
N ASP A 54 -12.02 15.31 3.89
CA ASP A 54 -12.00 15.52 5.34
C ASP A 54 -12.70 16.82 5.76
N ALA A 55 -12.60 17.90 4.97
CA ALA A 55 -13.28 19.16 5.26
C ALA A 55 -14.81 19.09 5.07
N VAL A 56 -15.29 18.39 4.03
CA VAL A 56 -16.73 18.24 3.76
C VAL A 56 -17.40 17.34 4.80
N VAL A 57 -16.71 16.32 5.31
CA VAL A 57 -17.24 15.43 6.37
C VAL A 57 -17.35 16.15 7.73
N THR A 58 -16.49 17.13 8.00
CA THR A 58 -16.57 17.93 9.25
C THR A 58 -17.68 18.98 9.24
N GLU A 59 -18.08 19.53 8.08
CA GLU A 59 -19.17 20.51 8.01
C GLU A 59 -20.57 19.87 8.09
N GLU A 60 -20.76 18.60 7.72
CA GLU A 60 -22.07 17.94 7.86
C GLU A 60 -22.40 17.54 9.31
N LEU A 61 -21.40 17.31 10.17
CA LEU A 61 -21.63 16.86 11.56
C LEU A 61 -21.92 17.99 12.56
N ASP A 62 -21.63 19.25 12.21
CA ASP A 62 -21.91 20.43 13.07
C ASP A 62 -23.27 21.08 12.76
N SER A 63 -24.07 20.52 11.84
CA SER A 63 -25.36 21.09 11.40
C SER A 63 -26.61 20.49 12.04
N GLU A 64 -26.50 19.51 12.95
CA GLU A 64 -27.66 19.06 13.74
C GLU A 64 -27.98 20.07 14.86
N PRO A 65 -29.12 20.79 14.81
CA PRO A 65 -29.49 21.67 15.91
C PRO A 65 -29.91 20.83 17.11
N LYS A 66 -29.15 21.00 18.19
CA LYS A 66 -29.60 20.92 19.59
C LYS A 66 -31.08 21.32 19.74
N ALA A 67 -31.97 20.37 20.03
CA ALA A 67 -33.28 20.66 20.61
C ALA A 67 -33.86 19.48 21.41
N ALA A 68 -34.05 19.73 22.73
CA ALA A 68 -34.99 19.12 23.70
C ALA A 68 -34.91 17.59 23.92
N ALA A 69 -34.54 17.01 25.06
CA ALA A 69 -34.92 17.30 26.45
C ALA A 69 -36.44 17.46 26.65
N GLU A 70 -37.18 16.35 26.70
CA GLU A 70 -38.22 16.02 27.70
C GLU A 70 -38.51 14.51 27.68
#